data_AF-A0A9W8QE23-F1
#
_entry.id   AF-A0A9W8QE23-F1
#
_cell.length_a   1.000
_cell.length_b   1.000
_cell.length_c   1.000
_cell.angle_alpha   90.00
_cell.angle_beta   90.00
_cell.angle_gamma   90.00
#
_symmetry.space_group_name_H-M   'P 1'
#
loop_
_entity.id
_entity.type
_entity.pdbx_description
1 polymer ?
#
loop_
_entity_poly.entity_id
_entity_poly.type
_entity_poly.pdbx_seq_one_letter_code
_entity_poly.pdbx_strand_id
1 'polypeptide(L)'
;MITSVRSPAFQPFHDTRALPSPEIELASEYAVSDRLLTVCLTIFIFRGQPDTYYNRHVLLYFSSPDDPALHETVHAQRQDEDAPWNVYRLHGKTDWSEPANYHAHVNAGAVLVRGDALMAPVAVVSATPVAGRHKDGGWNCQNFLLEGLQALVHQGMQTQDWYDAVEEELLDKVIEEAVG
;
A
#
# COMPACT_ATOMS: atom_id res chain seq x y z
N MET A 1 60.07 46.45 -42.40
CA MET A 1 59.25 46.92 -41.27
C MET A 1 58.42 45.74 -40.80
N ILE A 2 58.62 45.28 -39.57
CA ILE A 2 57.79 44.25 -38.94
C ILE A 2 57.48 44.76 -37.53
N THR A 3 56.19 44.94 -37.24
CA THR A 3 55.64 45.18 -35.90
C THR A 3 54.84 43.96 -35.46
N SER A 4 55.19 43.45 -34.28
CA SER A 4 54.36 42.99 -33.14
C SER A 4 53.07 42.19 -33.44
N VAL A 5 52.74 41.09 -32.74
CA VAL A 5 52.13 41.11 -31.38
C VAL A 5 52.24 39.70 -30.73
N ARG A 6 52.42 39.65 -29.40
CA ARG A 6 52.43 38.45 -28.53
C ARG A 6 51.02 37.92 -28.23
N SER A 7 50.91 36.63 -27.90
CA SER A 7 49.75 36.01 -27.22
C SER A 7 50.19 34.92 -26.22
N PRO A 8 49.35 34.58 -25.21
CA PRO A 8 49.79 34.23 -23.85
C PRO A 8 49.77 32.73 -23.51
N ALA A 9 50.22 32.46 -22.28
CA ALA A 9 50.50 31.17 -21.66
C ALA A 9 49.28 30.26 -21.45
N PHE A 10 49.52 28.95 -21.63
CA PHE A 10 48.68 27.85 -21.17
C PHE A 10 48.81 27.67 -19.65
N GLN A 11 47.68 27.57 -18.94
CA GLN A 11 47.58 26.89 -17.64
C GLN A 11 46.74 25.62 -17.82
N PRO A 12 47.11 24.48 -17.21
CA PRO A 12 46.26 23.30 -17.20
C PRO A 12 45.27 23.36 -16.02
N PHE A 13 44.02 23.02 -16.32
CA PHE A 13 42.98 22.72 -15.33
C PHE A 13 43.34 21.44 -14.57
N HIS A 14 43.19 21.45 -13.25
CA HIS A 14 43.00 20.23 -12.46
C HIS A 14 41.59 20.25 -11.89
N ASP A 15 40.78 19.33 -12.42
CA ASP A 15 39.45 18.95 -11.95
C ASP A 15 39.59 18.25 -10.59
N THR A 16 39.24 18.92 -9.49
CA THR A 16 38.94 18.26 -8.22
C THR A 16 37.44 18.06 -8.11
N ARG A 17 36.96 16.93 -8.63
CA ARG A 17 35.65 16.38 -8.28
C ARG A 17 35.75 15.90 -6.83
N ALA A 18 35.39 16.77 -5.89
CA ALA A 18 35.30 16.42 -4.48
C ALA A 18 34.29 15.28 -4.32
N LEU A 19 34.75 14.14 -3.81
CA LEU A 19 33.85 13.09 -3.31
C LEU A 19 33.09 13.68 -2.11
N PRO A 20 31.78 13.44 -1.99
CA PRO A 20 31.02 13.89 -0.83
C PRO A 20 31.64 13.31 0.44
N SER A 21 31.82 14.15 1.46
CA SER A 21 32.37 13.73 2.75
C SER A 21 31.42 12.69 3.40
N PRO A 22 31.96 11.67 4.10
CA PRO A 22 31.16 10.64 4.77
C PRO A 22 30.11 11.20 5.74
N GLU A 23 30.36 12.38 6.32
CA GLU A 23 29.43 13.08 7.21
C GLU A 23 28.16 13.58 6.50
N ILE A 24 28.25 13.90 5.20
CA ILE A 24 27.11 14.37 4.40
C ILE A 24 26.24 13.19 3.97
N GLU A 25 26.85 12.05 3.63
CA GLU A 25 26.12 10.81 3.32
C GLU A 25 25.40 10.28 4.57
N LEU A 26 26.08 10.27 5.72
CA LEU A 26 25.48 9.84 6.98
C LEU A 26 24.33 10.78 7.41
N ALA A 27 24.52 12.10 7.32
CA ALA A 27 23.45 13.06 7.62
C ALA A 27 22.27 12.97 6.64
N SER A 28 22.52 12.62 5.38
CA SER A 28 21.47 12.36 4.37
C SER A 28 20.69 11.09 4.68
N GLU A 29 21.36 9.99 5.06
CA GLU A 29 20.69 8.76 5.47
C GLU A 29 19.85 8.94 6.74
N TYR A 30 20.38 9.67 7.73
CA TYR A 30 19.61 10.02 8.94
C TYR A 30 18.41 10.93 8.65
N ALA A 31 18.55 11.90 7.75
CA ALA A 31 17.44 12.77 7.35
C ALA A 31 16.34 12.02 6.57
N VAL A 32 16.70 10.94 5.84
CA VAL A 32 15.73 10.06 5.17
C VAL A 32 15.02 9.13 6.18
N SER A 33 15.71 8.70 7.25
CA SER A 33 15.15 7.80 8.28
C SER A 33 14.06 8.47 9.16
N ASP A 34 14.15 9.78 9.40
CA ASP A 34 13.17 10.53 10.20
C ASP A 34 11.99 11.10 9.38
N ARG A 35 12.02 10.98 8.05
CA ARG A 35 10.89 11.42 7.22
C ARG A 35 9.73 10.44 7.37
N LEU A 36 8.58 10.96 7.80
CA LEU A 36 7.33 10.22 7.71
C LEU A 36 6.83 10.21 6.26
N LEU A 37 6.45 9.04 5.78
CA LEU A 37 5.85 8.80 4.49
C LEU A 37 4.38 8.41 4.68
N THR A 38 3.55 8.79 3.71
CA THR A 38 2.12 8.50 3.69
C THR A 38 1.86 7.23 2.90
N VAL A 39 1.14 6.28 3.49
CA VAL A 39 0.60 5.11 2.78
C VAL A 39 -0.92 5.22 2.77
N CYS A 40 -1.50 5.38 1.59
CA CYS A 40 -2.94 5.45 1.35
C CYS A 40 -3.53 4.04 1.23
N LEU A 41 -4.71 3.83 1.82
CA LEU A 41 -5.44 2.57 1.80
C LEU A 41 -6.74 2.75 1.00
N THR A 42 -6.99 1.87 0.04
CA THR A 42 -8.23 1.84 -0.74
C THR A 42 -8.78 0.43 -0.77
N ILE A 43 -10.05 0.25 -0.37
CA ILE A 43 -10.73 -1.05 -0.40
C ILE A 43 -11.56 -1.10 -1.68
N PHE A 44 -11.32 -2.08 -2.54
CA PHE A 44 -12.12 -2.31 -3.74
C PHE A 44 -13.12 -3.43 -3.51
N ILE A 45 -14.35 -3.25 -4.00
CA ILE A 45 -15.48 -4.16 -3.80
C ILE A 45 -15.96 -4.63 -5.17
N PHE A 46 -16.14 -5.95 -5.31
CA PHE A 46 -16.54 -6.61 -6.55
C PHE A 46 -17.80 -7.46 -6.33
N ARG A 47 -18.70 -7.44 -7.33
CA ARG A 47 -19.90 -8.27 -7.35
C ARG A 47 -19.52 -9.75 -7.44
N GLY A 48 -20.18 -10.56 -6.60
CA GLY A 48 -20.16 -12.02 -6.66
C GLY A 48 -21.24 -12.57 -7.59
N GLN A 49 -21.31 -13.90 -7.72
CA GLN A 49 -22.39 -14.59 -8.44
C GLN A 49 -22.95 -15.73 -7.57
N PRO A 50 -24.22 -15.66 -7.12
CA PRO A 50 -25.15 -14.53 -7.25
C PRO A 50 -24.63 -13.28 -6.50
N ASP A 51 -25.09 -12.09 -6.91
CA ASP A 51 -24.72 -10.81 -6.27
C ASP A 51 -25.44 -10.61 -4.93
N THR A 52 -25.09 -11.44 -3.96
CA THR A 52 -25.49 -11.34 -2.56
C THR A 52 -24.37 -10.71 -1.75
N TYR A 53 -24.69 -10.00 -0.68
CA TYR A 53 -23.70 -9.23 0.10
C TYR A 53 -22.53 -10.11 0.59
N TYR A 54 -22.82 -11.35 1.01
CA TYR A 54 -21.83 -12.31 1.49
C TYR A 54 -20.98 -12.95 0.39
N ASN A 55 -21.38 -12.82 -0.88
CA ASN A 55 -20.63 -13.28 -2.05
C ASN A 55 -19.78 -12.18 -2.68
N ARG A 56 -19.88 -10.93 -2.22
CA ARG A 56 -19.04 -9.83 -2.72
C ARG A 56 -17.60 -10.01 -2.27
N HIS A 57 -16.68 -9.76 -3.19
CA HIS A 57 -15.26 -9.90 -2.95
C HIS A 57 -14.64 -8.53 -2.65
N VAL A 58 -13.69 -8.50 -1.71
CA VAL A 58 -12.98 -7.27 -1.34
C VAL A 58 -11.48 -7.43 -1.40
N LEU A 59 -10.80 -6.36 -1.82
CA LEU A 59 -9.35 -6.25 -1.94
C LEU A 59 -8.87 -5.00 -1.21
N LEU A 60 -7.75 -5.07 -0.50
CA LEU A 60 -7.11 -3.89 0.05
C LEU A 60 -5.90 -3.49 -0.79
N TYR A 61 -5.91 -2.26 -1.28
CA TYR A 61 -4.84 -1.67 -2.08
C TYR A 61 -4.09 -0.60 -1.29
N PHE A 62 -2.77 -0.62 -1.40
CA PHE A 62 -1.85 0.33 -0.80
C PHE A 62 -1.12 1.10 -1.89
N SER A 63 -1.05 2.41 -1.72
CA SER A 63 -0.21 3.29 -2.54
C SER A 63 0.43 4.38 -1.72
N SER A 64 1.45 5.06 -2.24
CA SER A 64 2.04 6.21 -1.58
C SER A 64 2.19 7.39 -2.54
N PRO A 65 1.77 8.60 -2.15
CA PRO A 65 2.13 9.82 -2.89
C PRO A 65 3.60 10.20 -2.69
N ASP A 66 4.23 9.72 -1.61
CA ASP A 66 5.65 9.98 -1.30
C ASP A 66 6.59 9.02 -2.02
N ASP A 67 6.13 7.80 -2.31
CA ASP A 67 6.83 6.79 -3.12
C ASP A 67 5.93 6.24 -4.25
N PRO A 68 6.07 6.77 -5.49
CA PRO A 68 5.29 6.31 -6.63
C PRO A 68 5.51 4.85 -7.03
N ALA A 69 6.52 4.16 -6.49
CA ALA A 69 6.73 2.74 -6.74
C ALA A 69 5.90 1.86 -5.78
N LEU A 70 5.39 2.40 -4.66
CA LEU A 70 4.58 1.65 -3.74
C LEU A 70 3.19 1.37 -4.34
N HIS A 71 3.01 0.14 -4.76
CA HIS A 71 1.73 -0.40 -5.23
C HIS A 71 1.61 -1.85 -4.80
N GLU A 72 0.74 -2.10 -3.82
CA GLU A 72 0.56 -3.42 -3.23
C GLU A 72 -0.92 -3.71 -3.06
N THR A 73 -1.34 -4.91 -3.42
CA THR A 73 -2.70 -5.39 -3.16
C THR A 73 -2.63 -6.60 -2.26
N VAL A 74 -3.42 -6.62 -1.20
CA VAL A 74 -3.54 -7.75 -0.28
C VAL A 74 -4.99 -8.24 -0.26
N HIS A 75 -5.18 -9.55 -0.37
CA HIS A 75 -6.48 -10.18 -0.21
C HIS A 75 -6.34 -11.61 0.31
N ALA A 76 -7.46 -12.16 0.81
CA ALA A 76 -7.59 -13.59 1.06
C ALA A 76 -8.52 -14.23 0.00
N GLN A 77 -8.10 -15.36 -0.55
CA GLN A 77 -8.89 -16.13 -1.52
C GLN A 77 -8.70 -17.64 -1.29
N ARG A 78 -9.72 -18.41 -1.68
CA ARG A 78 -9.69 -19.88 -1.79
C ARG A 78 -10.18 -20.30 -3.18
N GLN A 79 -9.77 -21.47 -3.65
CA GLN A 79 -10.13 -21.97 -4.99
C GLN A 79 -11.60 -22.40 -5.07
N ASP A 80 -12.08 -23.04 -4.02
CA ASP A 80 -13.45 -23.53 -3.86
C ASP A 80 -13.84 -23.53 -2.37
N GLU A 81 -15.05 -23.98 -2.03
CA GLU A 81 -15.57 -23.93 -0.67
C GLU A 81 -14.82 -24.83 0.33
N ASP A 82 -14.17 -25.90 -0.15
CA ASP A 82 -13.47 -26.86 0.69
C ASP A 82 -11.95 -26.58 0.78
N ALA A 83 -11.44 -25.72 -0.12
CA ALA A 83 -10.05 -25.33 -0.17
C ALA A 83 -9.65 -24.42 1.02
N PRO A 84 -8.39 -24.53 1.50
CA PRO A 84 -7.88 -23.60 2.50
C PRO A 84 -7.79 -22.18 1.93
N TRP A 85 -8.03 -21.20 2.81
CA TRP A 85 -7.79 -19.80 2.50
C TRP A 85 -6.29 -19.51 2.41
N ASN A 86 -5.92 -18.71 1.42
CA ASN A 86 -4.56 -18.23 1.20
C ASN A 86 -4.57 -16.70 1.17
N VAL A 87 -3.52 -16.09 1.72
CA VAL A 87 -3.27 -14.66 1.58
C VAL A 87 -2.44 -14.46 0.32
N TYR A 88 -2.95 -13.63 -0.58
CA TYR A 88 -2.24 -13.22 -1.78
C TYR A 88 -1.80 -11.76 -1.64
N ARG A 89 -0.57 -11.53 -2.08
CA ARG A 89 0.02 -10.20 -2.19
C ARG A 89 0.45 -9.98 -3.64
N LEU A 90 -0.17 -9.00 -4.29
CA LEU A 90 0.14 -8.63 -5.66
C LEU A 90 0.92 -7.32 -5.65
N HIS A 91 2.13 -7.37 -6.21
CA HIS A 91 2.98 -6.20 -6.38
C HIS A 91 2.75 -5.56 -7.75
N GLY A 92 2.68 -4.24 -7.77
CA GLY A 92 2.57 -3.44 -8.98
C GLY A 92 1.22 -2.72 -9.10
N LYS A 93 1.25 -1.63 -9.85
CA LYS A 93 0.09 -0.77 -10.08
C LYS A 93 -0.97 -1.54 -10.88
N THR A 94 -2.16 -1.64 -10.31
CA THR A 94 -3.32 -2.30 -10.95
C THR A 94 -4.52 -1.36 -10.87
N ASP A 95 -5.26 -1.22 -11.98
CA ASP A 95 -6.53 -0.50 -11.98
C ASP A 95 -7.67 -1.46 -11.61
N TRP A 96 -7.96 -1.51 -10.32
CA TRP A 96 -9.01 -2.37 -9.77
C TRP A 96 -10.44 -1.88 -10.07
N SER A 97 -10.60 -0.73 -10.73
CA SER A 97 -11.91 -0.22 -11.16
C SER A 97 -12.31 -0.62 -12.58
N GLU A 98 -11.37 -1.17 -13.37
CA GLU A 98 -11.60 -1.61 -14.74
C GLU A 98 -12.40 -2.92 -14.88
N PRO A 99 -12.22 -3.96 -14.02
CA PRO A 99 -12.92 -5.23 -14.19
C PRO A 99 -14.45 -5.09 -14.23
N ALA A 100 -15.12 -5.86 -15.10
CA ALA A 100 -16.56 -5.75 -15.33
C ALA A 100 -17.43 -6.06 -14.10
N ASN A 101 -16.88 -6.77 -13.10
CA ASN A 101 -17.53 -7.06 -11.83
C ASN A 101 -17.21 -6.04 -10.73
N TYR A 102 -16.48 -4.96 -11.02
CA TYR A 102 -16.28 -3.85 -10.08
C TYR A 102 -17.63 -3.27 -9.65
N HIS A 103 -17.79 -3.02 -8.34
CA HIS A 103 -18.98 -2.42 -7.76
C HIS A 103 -18.68 -1.02 -7.23
N ALA A 104 -17.75 -0.92 -6.27
CA ALA A 104 -17.46 0.31 -5.55
C ALA A 104 -16.05 0.26 -4.93
N HIS A 105 -15.63 1.36 -4.32
CA HIS A 105 -14.47 1.40 -3.45
C HIS A 105 -14.72 2.30 -2.22
N VAL A 106 -13.97 2.03 -1.16
CA VAL A 106 -13.91 2.83 0.06
C VAL A 106 -12.50 3.42 0.19
N ASN A 107 -12.42 4.73 0.41
CA ASN A 107 -11.15 5.38 0.71
C ASN A 107 -10.87 5.28 2.21
N ALA A 108 -10.16 4.23 2.61
CA ALA A 108 -9.87 3.92 4.02
C ALA A 108 -8.80 4.84 4.65
N GLY A 109 -8.60 6.03 4.11
CA GLY A 109 -7.64 7.02 4.60
C GLY A 109 -6.18 6.65 4.34
N ALA A 110 -5.31 7.06 5.25
CA ALA A 110 -3.87 6.86 5.13
C ALA A 110 -3.21 6.66 6.50
N VAL A 111 -2.11 5.92 6.51
CA VAL A 111 -1.23 5.73 7.66
C VAL A 111 0.09 6.46 7.42
N LEU A 112 0.65 7.03 8.49
CA LEU A 112 1.99 7.61 8.46
C LEU A 112 2.99 6.60 8.99
N VAL A 113 4.06 6.37 8.23
CA VAL A 113 5.10 5.42 8.56
C VAL A 113 6.47 6.06 8.40
N ARG A 114 7.47 5.55 9.11
CA ARG A 114 8.86 5.97 8.88
C ARG A 114 9.30 5.58 7.46
N GLY A 115 10.27 6.30 6.91
CA GLY A 115 10.81 6.04 5.58
C GLY A 115 11.32 4.61 5.37
N ASP A 116 11.87 3.99 6.42
CA ASP A 116 12.34 2.60 6.42
C ASP A 116 11.24 1.56 6.64
N ALA A 117 10.01 1.98 6.91
CA ALA A 117 8.87 1.14 7.30
C ALA A 117 7.69 1.24 6.33
N LEU A 118 7.91 1.66 5.08
CA LEU A 118 6.86 1.86 4.09
C LEU A 118 5.97 0.62 3.86
N MET A 119 6.57 -0.57 3.96
CA MET A 119 5.90 -1.86 3.80
C MET A 119 5.19 -2.36 5.07
N ALA A 120 5.34 -1.69 6.21
CA ALA A 120 4.81 -2.17 7.49
C ALA A 120 3.28 -2.36 7.48
N PRO A 121 2.45 -1.44 6.93
CA PRO A 121 0.99 -1.62 6.91
C PRO A 121 0.57 -2.84 6.08
N VAL A 122 1.23 -3.03 4.92
CA VAL A 122 1.02 -4.20 4.05
C VAL A 122 1.36 -5.49 4.78
N ALA A 123 2.48 -5.50 5.50
CA ALA A 123 2.94 -6.68 6.26
C ALA A 123 1.98 -7.01 7.41
N VAL A 124 1.46 -5.99 8.12
CA VAL A 124 0.48 -6.18 9.19
C VAL A 124 -0.79 -6.83 8.67
N VAL A 125 -1.38 -6.29 7.60
CA VAL A 125 -2.62 -6.87 7.02
C VAL A 125 -2.35 -8.25 6.41
N SER A 126 -1.21 -8.45 5.74
CA SER A 126 -0.86 -9.75 5.16
C SER A 126 -0.63 -10.85 6.21
N ALA A 127 -0.35 -10.47 7.46
CA ALA A 127 -0.15 -11.40 8.57
C ALA A 127 -1.46 -11.87 9.22
N THR A 128 -2.62 -11.38 8.77
CA THR A 128 -3.92 -11.82 9.30
C THR A 128 -4.07 -13.34 9.19
N PRO A 129 -4.36 -14.06 10.30
CA PRO A 129 -4.44 -15.51 10.30
C PRO A 129 -5.61 -16.07 9.47
N VAL A 130 -5.28 -16.87 8.45
CA VAL A 130 -6.27 -17.58 7.62
C VAL A 130 -6.32 -19.10 7.87
N ALA A 131 -5.36 -19.63 8.64
CA ALA A 131 -5.28 -21.05 8.94
C ALA A 131 -6.52 -21.53 9.73
N GLY A 132 -7.14 -22.62 9.27
CA GLY A 132 -8.33 -23.20 9.90
C GLY A 132 -9.65 -22.47 9.58
N ARG A 133 -9.62 -21.30 8.93
CA ARG A 133 -10.81 -20.52 8.58
C ARG A 133 -11.75 -21.21 7.58
N HIS A 134 -11.27 -22.20 6.82
CA HIS A 134 -12.12 -23.01 5.93
C HIS A 134 -13.21 -23.81 6.69
N LYS A 135 -13.05 -24.01 8.00
CA LYS A 135 -14.06 -24.67 8.86
C LYS A 135 -15.09 -23.69 9.44
N ASP A 136 -14.84 -22.40 9.29
CA ASP A 136 -15.71 -21.34 9.75
C ASP A 136 -16.63 -20.94 8.59
N GLY A 137 -17.85 -21.46 8.59
CA GLY A 137 -18.81 -21.24 7.50
C GLY A 137 -19.23 -19.78 7.31
N GLY A 138 -18.91 -18.89 8.25
CA GLY A 138 -19.17 -17.46 8.13
C GLY A 138 -17.97 -16.64 7.67
N TRP A 139 -16.76 -17.21 7.62
CA TRP A 139 -15.54 -16.45 7.34
C TRP A 139 -15.28 -16.30 5.84
N ASN A 140 -15.06 -15.07 5.41
CA ASN A 140 -14.74 -14.75 4.02
C ASN A 140 -13.66 -13.64 3.90
N CYS A 141 -13.41 -13.18 2.67
CA CYS A 141 -12.43 -12.12 2.40
C CYS A 141 -12.76 -10.76 3.06
N GLN A 142 -14.03 -10.50 3.39
CA GLN A 142 -14.45 -9.30 4.12
C GLN A 142 -13.99 -9.39 5.58
N ASN A 143 -14.14 -10.56 6.22
CA ASN A 143 -13.61 -10.80 7.57
C ASN A 143 -12.09 -10.67 7.61
N PHE A 144 -11.38 -11.24 6.63
CA PHE A 144 -9.91 -11.07 6.51
C PHE A 144 -9.51 -9.60 6.52
N LEU A 145 -10.21 -8.78 5.73
CA LEU A 145 -9.90 -7.36 5.60
C LEU A 145 -10.16 -6.64 6.92
N LEU A 146 -11.33 -6.84 7.54
CA LEU A 146 -11.67 -6.24 8.83
C LEU A 146 -10.69 -6.64 9.94
N GLU A 147 -10.33 -7.93 10.04
CA GLU A 147 -9.30 -8.39 10.98
C GLU A 147 -7.94 -7.73 10.74
N GLY A 148 -7.57 -7.52 9.46
CA GLY A 148 -6.36 -6.81 9.08
C GLY A 148 -6.37 -5.32 9.44
N LEU A 149 -7.50 -4.63 9.22
CA LEU A 149 -7.65 -3.23 9.63
C LEU A 149 -7.59 -3.09 11.16
N GLN A 150 -8.24 -3.99 11.89
CA GLN A 150 -8.16 -4.02 13.35
C GLN A 150 -6.72 -4.28 13.84
N ALA A 151 -5.93 -5.08 13.12
CA ALA A 151 -4.52 -5.27 13.42
C ALA A 151 -3.69 -3.99 13.26
N LEU A 152 -4.02 -3.11 12.29
CA LEU A 152 -3.39 -1.79 12.19
C LEU A 152 -3.69 -0.93 13.42
N VAL A 153 -4.93 -0.99 13.94
CA VAL A 153 -5.32 -0.31 15.19
C VAL A 153 -4.52 -0.86 16.38
N HIS A 154 -4.43 -2.18 16.52
CA HIS A 154 -3.68 -2.81 17.62
C HIS A 154 -2.18 -2.49 17.60
N GLN A 155 -1.61 -2.23 16.42
CA GLN A 155 -0.21 -1.81 16.26
C GLN A 155 -0.02 -0.29 16.42
N GLY A 156 -1.10 0.46 16.71
CA GLY A 156 -1.05 1.91 16.89
C GLY A 156 -0.90 2.71 15.60
N MET A 157 -1.15 2.10 14.43
CA MET A 157 -1.06 2.78 13.13
C MET A 157 -2.33 3.58 12.81
N GLN A 158 -3.46 3.22 13.41
CA GLN A 158 -4.74 3.90 13.30
C GLN A 158 -5.51 3.87 14.63
N THR A 159 -6.58 4.66 14.72
CA THR A 159 -7.48 4.70 15.87
C THR A 159 -8.67 3.74 15.70
N GLN A 160 -9.34 3.41 16.81
CA GLN A 160 -10.59 2.65 16.76
C GLN A 160 -11.69 3.43 16.02
N ASP A 161 -11.81 4.75 16.26
CA ASP A 161 -12.77 5.60 15.54
C ASP A 161 -12.59 5.56 14.02
N TRP A 162 -11.33 5.44 13.55
CA TRP A 162 -11.05 5.24 12.13
C TRP A 162 -11.55 3.88 11.65
N TYR A 163 -11.31 2.81 12.41
CA TYR A 163 -11.77 1.47 12.07
C TYR A 163 -13.30 1.43 11.98
N ASP A 164 -13.98 1.95 13.00
CA ASP A 164 -15.44 1.92 13.08
C ASP A 164 -16.06 2.66 11.88
N ALA A 165 -15.50 3.81 11.50
CA ALA A 165 -15.94 4.57 10.33
C ALA A 165 -15.71 3.83 9.00
N VAL A 166 -14.55 3.17 8.84
CA VAL A 166 -14.23 2.40 7.63
C VAL A 166 -15.08 1.13 7.55
N GLU A 167 -15.33 0.46 8.68
CA GLU A 167 -16.20 -0.71 8.76
C GLU A 167 -17.64 -0.34 8.37
N GLU A 168 -18.18 0.75 8.91
CA GLU A 168 -19.51 1.26 8.57
C GLU A 168 -19.63 1.55 7.07
N GLU A 169 -18.69 2.32 6.49
CA GLU A 169 -18.70 2.63 5.06
C GLU A 169 -18.56 1.38 4.18
N LEU A 170 -17.72 0.42 4.59
CA LEU A 170 -17.56 -0.84 3.88
C LEU A 170 -18.86 -1.66 3.90
N LEU A 171 -19.51 -1.78 5.06
CA LEU A 171 -20.76 -2.53 5.20
C LEU A 171 -21.87 -1.91 4.36
N ASP A 172 -21.99 -0.58 4.37
CA ASP A 172 -22.93 0.15 3.53
C ASP A 172 -22.71 -0.16 2.05
N LYS A 173 -21.46 -0.10 1.58
CA LYS A 173 -21.10 -0.38 0.18
C LYS A 173 -21.23 -1.86 -0.20
N VAL A 174 -21.05 -2.77 0.74
CA VAL A 174 -21.24 -4.22 0.50
C VAL A 174 -22.72 -4.58 0.42
N ILE A 175 -23.59 -3.89 1.16
CA ILE A 175 -25.04 -4.14 1.15
C ILE A 175 -25.74 -3.40 0.00
N GLU A 176 -25.22 -2.24 -0.42
CA GLU A 176 -25.78 -1.42 -1.50
C GLU A 176 -26.04 -2.23 -2.77
N GLU A 177 -27.31 -2.29 -3.21
CA GLU A 177 -27.78 -3.03 -4.40
C GLU A 177 -27.58 -4.57 -4.36
N ALA A 178 -27.19 -5.15 -3.23
CA ALA A 178 -27.09 -6.60 -3.10
C ALA A 178 -28.48 -7.26 -3.13
N VAL A 179 -28.60 -8.37 -3.84
CA VAL A 179 -29.81 -9.19 -3.85
C VAL A 179 -29.81 -10.06 -2.59
N GLY A 180 -30.97 -10.17 -1.93
CA GLY A 180 -31.18 -11.03 -0.75
C GLY A 180 -31.22 -12.51 -1.08
#